data_AF-A0A9E3ZDE6-F1
#
_entry.id   AF-A0A9E3ZDE6-F1
#
_cell.length_a   1.000
_cell.length_b   1.000
_cell.length_c   1.000
_cell.angle_alpha   90.00
_cell.angle_beta   90.00
_cell.angle_gamma   90.00
#
_symmetry.space_group_name_H-M   'P 1'
#
loop_
_entity.id
_entity.type
_entity.pdbx_description
1 polymer ?
#
loop_
_entity_poly.entity_id
_entity_poly.type
_entity_poly.pdbx_seq_one_letter_code
_entity_poly.pdbx_strand_id
1 'polypeptide(L)'
;MTDQNELLNLTLGSVLQLQATVPENAPRYSVRLIGALPNASLVVTTPSLQGKLQIVREGQRFAVRALKGERVVGFVVPVIHV
;
A
#
# COMPACT_ATOMS: atom_id res chain seq x y z
N MET A 1 -21.44 -4.28 18.25
CA MET A 1 -21.48 -4.39 16.78
C MET A 1 -20.13 -3.93 16.29
N THR A 2 -19.24 -4.86 15.96
CA THR A 2 -17.90 -4.53 15.46
C THR A 2 -18.09 -4.12 14.00
N ASP A 3 -17.87 -2.85 13.69
CA ASP A 3 -17.95 -2.35 12.33
C ASP A 3 -16.98 -3.17 11.45
N GLN A 4 -17.52 -4.01 10.57
CA GLN A 4 -16.76 -4.75 9.56
C GLN A 4 -16.00 -3.81 8.59
N ASN A 5 -16.19 -2.48 8.73
CA ASN A 5 -15.51 -1.41 8.00
C ASN A 5 -14.15 -0.97 8.60
N GLU A 6 -13.71 -1.48 9.75
CA GLU A 6 -12.44 -1.09 10.40
C GLU A 6 -11.19 -1.85 9.90
N LEU A 7 -11.25 -2.51 8.74
CA LEU A 7 -10.27 -3.55 8.38
C LEU A 7 -8.81 -3.07 8.40
N LEU A 8 -8.57 -1.77 8.21
CA LEU A 8 -7.24 -1.18 8.29
C LEU A 8 -7.10 -0.06 9.34
N ASN A 9 -8.11 0.80 9.60
CA ASN A 9 -8.00 2.02 10.44
C ASN A 9 -6.59 2.63 10.42
N LEU A 10 -6.03 2.79 9.22
CA LEU A 10 -4.71 3.39 9.07
C LEU A 10 -4.88 4.90 9.12
N THR A 11 -4.06 5.55 9.93
CA THR A 11 -4.03 7.01 10.00
C THR A 11 -3.50 7.56 8.67
N LEU A 12 -4.08 8.67 8.19
CA LEU A 12 -3.50 9.37 7.04
C LEU A 12 -2.04 9.76 7.35
N GLY A 13 -1.18 9.63 6.34
CA GLY A 13 0.26 9.81 6.48
C GLY A 13 1.01 8.59 7.02
N SER A 14 0.33 7.52 7.46
CA SER A 14 0.95 6.25 7.83
C SER A 14 1.83 5.71 6.70
N VAL A 15 2.97 5.13 7.07
CA VAL A 15 3.91 4.52 6.13
C VAL A 15 3.44 3.12 5.77
N LEU A 16 3.37 2.85 4.47
CA LEU A 16 3.11 1.53 3.91
C LEU A 16 4.35 1.07 3.13
N GLN A 17 4.62 -0.23 3.17
CA GLN A 17 5.65 -0.87 2.36
C GLN A 17 5.00 -1.57 1.17
N LEU A 18 5.37 -1.16 -0.04
CA LEU A 18 4.96 -1.80 -1.28
C LEU A 18 6.09 -2.67 -1.82
N GLN A 19 5.79 -3.90 -2.20
CA GLN A 19 6.71 -4.78 -2.90
C GLN A 19 5.98 -5.42 -4.09
N ALA A 20 6.47 -5.24 -5.31
CA ALA A 20 5.84 -5.89 -6.46
C ALA A 20 5.89 -7.42 -6.25
N THR A 21 4.82 -8.12 -6.62
CA THR A 21 4.77 -9.59 -6.43
C THR A 21 5.62 -10.33 -7.47
N VAL A 22 5.96 -9.66 -8.57
CA VAL A 22 6.83 -10.17 -9.63
C VAL A 22 7.80 -9.07 -10.04
N PRO A 23 9.12 -9.33 -10.09
CA PRO A 23 9.78 -10.58 -9.69
C PRO A 23 9.75 -10.79 -8.16
N GLU A 24 10.00 -12.02 -7.70
CA GLU A 24 9.90 -12.41 -6.28
C GLU A 24 10.79 -11.56 -5.34
N ASN A 25 11.92 -11.07 -5.86
CA ASN A 25 12.87 -10.20 -5.15
C ASN A 25 12.77 -8.72 -5.55
N ALA A 26 11.58 -8.26 -5.95
CA ALA A 26 11.37 -6.85 -6.23
C ALA A 26 11.74 -5.96 -5.02
N PRO A 27 12.29 -4.76 -5.26
CA PRO A 27 12.60 -3.81 -4.19
C PRO A 27 11.34 -3.40 -3.42
N ARG A 28 11.55 -3.00 -2.16
CA ARG A 28 10.49 -2.48 -1.29
C ARG A 28 10.49 -0.96 -1.34
N TYR A 29 9.31 -0.37 -1.51
CA TYR A 29 9.10 1.06 -1.55
C TYR A 29 8.31 1.51 -0.33
N SER A 30 8.82 2.52 0.37
CA SER A 30 8.08 3.21 1.43
C SER A 30 7.21 4.30 0.81
N VAL A 31 5.90 4.22 1.03
CA VAL A 31 4.91 5.21 0.58
C VAL A 31 4.10 5.70 1.77
N ARG A 32 3.44 6.85 1.63
CA ARG A 32 2.52 7.38 2.64
C ARG A 32 1.08 7.25 2.17
N LEU A 33 0.19 6.86 3.08
CA LEU A 33 -1.25 6.87 2.85
C LEU A 33 -1.75 8.31 2.70
N ILE A 34 -2.39 8.63 1.58
CA ILE A 34 -3.06 9.91 1.33
C ILE A 34 -4.55 9.80 1.69
N GLY A 35 -5.18 8.67 1.37
CA GLY A 35 -6.59 8.44 1.63
C GLY A 35 -7.00 7.00 1.36
N ALA A 36 -8.21 6.64 1.78
CA ALA A 36 -8.79 5.33 1.54
C ALA A 36 -10.27 5.47 1.21
N LEU A 37 -10.73 4.69 0.22
CA LEU A 37 -12.14 4.41 0.04
C LEU A 37 -12.41 3.05 0.69
N PRO A 38 -13.19 2.98 1.78
CA PRO A 38 -13.45 1.74 2.49
C PRO A 38 -13.88 0.61 1.56
N ASN A 39 -13.27 -0.57 1.75
CA ASN A 39 -13.51 -1.78 0.97
C ASN A 39 -13.25 -1.68 -0.55
N ALA A 40 -12.59 -0.63 -1.01
CA ALA A 40 -12.38 -0.41 -2.45
C ALA A 40 -10.93 -0.09 -2.81
N SER A 41 -10.33 0.96 -2.23
CA SER A 41 -9.02 1.43 -2.67
C SER A 41 -8.24 2.21 -1.61
N LEU A 42 -6.92 2.24 -1.80
CA LEU A 42 -6.00 3.11 -1.07
C LEU A 42 -5.34 4.05 -2.07
N VAL A 43 -5.22 5.32 -1.68
CA VAL A 43 -4.46 6.33 -2.41
C VAL A 43 -3.19 6.58 -1.63
N VAL A 44 -2.05 6.44 -2.29
CA VAL A 44 -0.72 6.57 -1.68
C VAL A 44 0.16 7.50 -2.48
N THR A 45 1.20 8.02 -1.87
CA THR A 45 2.26 8.75 -2.60
C THR A 45 2.93 7.84 -3.63
N THR A 46 3.34 8.41 -4.76
CA THR A 46 4.08 7.67 -5.80
C THR A 46 5.35 7.04 -5.22
N PRO A 47 5.58 5.72 -5.43
CA PRO A 47 6.78 5.07 -4.93
C PRO A 47 8.04 5.67 -5.56
N SER A 48 9.05 5.90 -4.73
CA SER A 48 10.35 6.37 -5.17
C SER A 48 11.47 5.54 -4.56
N LEU A 49 12.59 5.47 -5.28
CA LEU A 49 13.83 4.84 -4.83
C LEU A 49 14.98 5.81 -5.09
N GLN A 50 15.70 6.19 -4.03
CA GLN A 50 16.81 7.16 -4.12
C GLN A 50 16.42 8.46 -4.85
N GLY A 51 15.23 8.99 -4.54
CA GLY A 51 14.70 10.22 -5.15
C GLY A 51 14.14 10.07 -6.57
N LYS A 52 14.19 8.88 -7.17
CA LYS A 52 13.62 8.61 -8.50
C LYS A 52 12.26 7.94 -8.37
N LEU A 53 11.24 8.55 -9.01
CA LEU A 53 9.92 7.94 -9.11
C LEU A 53 10.00 6.62 -9.87
N GLN A 54 9.22 5.65 -9.41
CA GLN A 54 9.15 4.33 -10.02
C GLN A 54 7.96 4.27 -10.98
N ILE A 55 8.16 3.63 -12.13
CA ILE A 55 7.07 3.38 -13.07
C ILE A 55 6.16 2.32 -12.45
N VAL A 56 4.90 2.68 -12.29
CA VAL A 56 3.82 1.79 -11.85
C VAL A 56 2.84 1.66 -13.01
N ARG A 57 2.29 0.46 -13.20
CA ARG A 57 1.28 0.22 -14.24
C ARG A 57 -0.01 -0.28 -13.60
N GLU A 58 -1.15 0.11 -14.17
CA GLU A 58 -2.44 -0.48 -13.81
C GLU A 58 -2.37 -2.02 -13.96
N GLY A 59 -3.02 -2.72 -13.03
CA GLY A 59 -2.99 -4.17 -12.94
C GLY A 59 -1.73 -4.76 -12.28
N GLN A 60 -0.63 -4.00 -12.14
CA GLN A 60 0.55 -4.46 -11.41
C GLN A 60 0.18 -4.78 -9.96
N ARG A 61 0.57 -5.96 -9.49
CA ARG A 61 0.25 -6.42 -8.13
C ARG A 61 1.37 -6.10 -7.15
N PHE A 62 0.98 -5.58 -5.99
CA PHE A 62 1.88 -5.32 -4.88
C PHE A 62 1.43 -6.05 -3.62
N ALA A 63 2.39 -6.66 -2.94
CA ALA A 63 2.27 -6.97 -1.52
C ALA A 63 2.45 -5.68 -0.72
N VAL A 64 1.41 -5.31 0.01
CA VAL A 64 1.36 -4.12 0.88
C VAL A 64 1.52 -4.58 2.31
N ARG A 65 2.35 -3.88 3.09
CA ARG A 65 2.49 -4.10 4.53
C ARG A 65 2.39 -2.78 5.27
N ALA A 66 1.66 -2.79 6.39
CA ALA A 66 1.52 -1.63 7.26
C ALA A 66 1.74 -2.04 8.72
N LEU A 67 2.28 -1.13 9.52
CA LEU A 67 2.34 -1.29 10.96
C LEU A 67 1.12 -0.58 11.57
N LYS A 68 0.31 -1.31 12.32
CA LYS A 68 -0.85 -0.82 13.07
C LYS A 68 -0.65 -1.12 14.54
N GLY A 69 -0.21 -0.11 15.30
CA GLY A 69 0.28 -0.31 16.67
C GLY A 69 1.44 -1.29 16.67
N GLU A 70 1.27 -2.44 17.32
CA GLU A 70 2.28 -3.49 17.42
C GLU A 70 2.11 -4.61 16.37
N ARG A 71 1.09 -4.53 15.53
CA ARG A 71 0.78 -5.57 14.54
C ARG A 71 1.21 -5.15 13.15
N VAL A 72 1.76 -6.11 12.40
CA VAL A 72 1.95 -5.96 10.95
C VAL A 72 0.74 -6.56 10.24
N VAL A 73 0.09 -5.75 9.41
CA VAL A 73 -0.98 -6.19 8.52
C VAL A 73 -0.44 -6.25 7.09
N GLY A 74 -0.78 -7.30 6.36
CA GLY A 74 -0.29 -7.53 5.00
C GLY A 74 -1.39 -8.04 4.08
N PHE A 75 -1.41 -7.52 2.85
CA PHE A 75 -2.38 -7.90 1.82
C PHE A 75 -1.80 -7.68 0.43
N VAL A 76 -2.34 -8.35 -0.58
CA VAL A 76 -1.93 -8.20 -1.98
C VAL A 76 -3.04 -7.51 -2.76
N VAL A 77 -2.71 -6.44 -3.46
CA VAL A 77 -3.68 -5.67 -4.27
C VAL A 77 -3.11 -5.32 -5.64
N PRO A 78 -3.95 -5.24 -6.68
CA PRO A 78 -3.58 -4.65 -7.95
C PRO A 78 -3.60 -3.12 -7.86
N VAL A 79 -2.80 -2.46 -8.69
CA VAL A 79 -2.92 -1.03 -8.97
C VAL A 79 -4.18 -0.81 -9.81
N ILE A 80 -5.08 0.03 -9.32
CA ILE A 80 -6.33 0.37 -10.01
C ILE A 80 -6.12 1.56 -10.95
N HIS A 81 -5.29 2.53 -10.54
CA HIS A 81 -5.02 3.76 -11.29
C HIS A 81 -3.65 4.35 -10.93
N VAL A 82 -3.02 5.14 -11.84
CA VAL A 82 -1.70 5.79 -11.67
C VAL A 82 -1.71 7.26 -12.06
#